data_AF-A0A2E2WNJ9-F1
#
_entry.id   AF-A0A2E2WNJ9-F1
#
_cell.length_a   1.000
_cell.length_b   1.000
_cell.length_c   1.000
_cell.angle_alpha   90.00
_cell.angle_beta   90.00
_cell.angle_gamma   90.00
#
_symmetry.space_group_name_H-M   'P 1'
#
loop_
_entity.id
_entity.type
_entity.pdbx_description
1 polymer ?
#
loop_
_entity_poly.entity_id
_entity_poly.type
_entity_poly.pdbx_seq_one_letter_code
_entity_poly.pdbx_strand_id
1 'polypeptide(L)'
;MHPKISRAILYGSRAKGTYRPNSDIDLTLRADELDYAELVKVENELDDLLLPYTIDLSDYQKIDNPELIAHIDRVGQIFYSK
;
A
#
# COMPACT_ATOMS: atom_id res chain seq x y z
N MET A 1 -16.42 1.65 -1.48
CA MET A 1 -16.26 1.69 -0.01
C MET A 1 -15.70 0.36 0.44
N HIS A 2 -14.60 0.38 1.19
CA HIS A 2 -13.83 -0.79 1.60
C HIS A 2 -13.83 -0.96 3.12
N PRO A 3 -14.92 -1.46 3.72
CA PRO A 3 -15.12 -1.41 5.18
C PRO A 3 -14.16 -2.30 5.98
N LYS A 4 -13.56 -3.29 5.32
CA LYS A 4 -12.60 -4.25 5.90
C LYS A 4 -11.19 -3.67 6.03
N ILE A 5 -10.83 -2.68 5.21
CA ILE A 5 -9.51 -2.05 5.26
C ILE A 5 -9.41 -1.22 6.54
N SER A 6 -8.52 -1.64 7.44
CA SER A 6 -8.26 -0.95 8.71
C SER A 6 -7.18 0.12 8.56
N ARG A 7 -6.16 -0.14 7.72
CA ARG A 7 -5.03 0.77 7.48
C ARG A 7 -4.50 0.66 6.06
N ALA A 8 -3.96 1.77 5.57
CA ALA A 8 -3.04 1.79 4.43
C ALA A 8 -1.71 2.40 4.90
N ILE A 9 -0.61 1.71 4.62
CA ILE A 9 0.73 2.11 5.06
C ILE A 9 1.54 2.41 3.80
N LEU A 10 2.01 3.65 3.68
CA LEU A 10 2.97 4.07 2.67
C LEU A 10 4.36 3.60 3.11
N TYR A 11 5.08 2.93 2.22
CA TYR A 11 6.48 2.54 2.47
C TYR A 11 7.39 2.98 1.31
N GLY A 12 8.61 2.44 1.28
CA GLY A 12 9.53 2.66 0.17
C GLY A 12 10.09 4.08 0.08
N SER A 13 10.33 4.52 -1.15
CA SER A 13 11.11 5.74 -1.40
C SER A 13 10.40 7.01 -0.92
N ARG A 14 9.06 7.04 -1.03
CA ARG A 14 8.22 8.17 -0.62
C ARG A 14 8.10 8.26 0.90
N ALA A 15 7.92 7.13 1.59
CA ALA A 15 7.95 7.10 3.05
C ALA A 15 9.30 7.53 3.63
N LYS A 16 10.41 7.28 2.91
CA LYS A 16 11.75 7.70 3.33
C LYS A 16 12.11 9.13 2.96
N GLY A 17 11.31 9.81 2.14
CA GLY A 17 11.65 11.12 1.57
C GLY A 17 12.80 11.09 0.55
N THR A 18 13.16 9.91 0.03
CA THR A 18 14.24 9.73 -0.95
C THR A 18 13.71 9.45 -2.37
N TYR A 19 12.46 9.81 -2.63
CA TYR A 19 11.79 9.58 -3.91
C TYR A 19 12.27 10.56 -4.99
N ARG A 20 12.12 10.15 -6.24
CA ARG A 20 12.31 11.00 -7.42
C ARG A 20 10.95 11.42 -7.97
N PRO A 21 10.88 12.43 -8.84
CA PRO A 21 9.60 12.87 -9.42
C PRO A 21 8.79 11.74 -10.09
N ASN A 22 9.46 10.73 -10.63
CA ASN A 22 8.82 9.58 -11.29
C ASN A 22 8.79 8.29 -10.44
N SER A 23 9.08 8.38 -9.14
CA SER A 23 8.97 7.22 -8.26
C SER A 23 7.52 6.77 -8.13
N ASP A 24 7.35 5.46 -8.05
CA ASP A 24 6.14 4.78 -7.62
C ASP A 24 5.70 5.21 -6.21
N ILE A 25 4.46 4.85 -5.88
CA ILE A 25 3.86 4.97 -4.56
C ILE A 25 3.65 3.55 -4.04
N ASP A 26 4.50 3.11 -3.12
CA ASP A 26 4.38 1.80 -2.48
C ASP A 26 3.36 1.85 -1.33
N LEU A 27 2.25 1.14 -1.45
CA LEU A 27 1.20 1.07 -0.44
C LEU A 27 0.92 -0.39 -0.06
N THR A 28 0.74 -0.63 1.24
CA THR A 28 0.27 -1.92 1.73
C THR A 28 -0.97 -1.73 2.59
N LEU A 29 -1.97 -2.59 2.35
CA LEU A 29 -3.22 -2.58 3.08
C LEU A 29 -3.15 -3.57 4.25
N ARG A 30 -3.68 -3.15 5.40
CA ARG A 30 -4.00 -4.07 6.50
C ARG A 30 -5.51 -4.14 6.67
N ALA A 31 -6.04 -5.35 6.64
CA ALA A 31 -7.40 -5.70 7.04
C ALA A 31 -7.34 -6.93 7.96
N ASP A 32 -8.42 -7.20 8.69
CA ASP A 32 -8.53 -8.48 9.42
C ASP A 32 -8.65 -9.65 8.43
N GLU A 33 -9.41 -9.43 7.36
CA GLU A 33 -9.58 -10.35 6.23
C GLU A 33 -9.66 -9.54 4.93
N LEU A 34 -8.62 -9.62 4.08
CA LEU A 34 -8.62 -9.04 2.74
C LEU A 34 -8.71 -10.15 1.69
N ASP A 35 -9.85 -10.21 1.00
CA ASP A 35 -10.00 -11.08 -0.15
C ASP A 35 -9.30 -10.46 -1.38
N TYR A 36 -8.85 -11.33 -2.30
CA TYR A 36 -8.12 -10.88 -3.50
C TYR A 36 -8.98 -9.98 -4.40
N ALA A 37 -10.30 -10.21 -4.44
CA ALA A 37 -11.21 -9.41 -5.25
C ALA A 37 -11.29 -7.97 -4.73
N GLU A 38 -11.29 -7.76 -3.42
CA GLU A 38 -11.28 -6.45 -2.78
C GLU A 38 -9.94 -5.73 -3.01
N LEU A 39 -8.81 -6.44 -2.94
CA LEU A 39 -7.50 -5.87 -3.30
C LEU A 39 -7.52 -5.36 -4.75
N VAL A 40 -7.91 -6.22 -5.70
CA VAL A 40 -8.01 -5.87 -7.12
C VAL A 40 -8.99 -4.71 -7.35
N LYS A 41 -10.09 -4.65 -6.59
CA LYS A 41 -11.02 -3.54 -6.67
C LYS A 41 -10.38 -2.22 -6.26
N VAL A 42 -9.61 -2.21 -5.17
CA VAL A 42 -8.87 -1.01 -4.74
C VAL A 42 -7.83 -0.63 -5.80
N GLU A 43 -7.10 -1.60 -6.36
CA GLU A 43 -6.14 -1.34 -7.45
C GLU A 43 -6.81 -0.65 -8.63
N ASN A 44 -7.95 -1.18 -9.12
CA ASN A 44 -8.69 -0.55 -10.22
C ASN A 44 -9.20 0.85 -9.85
N GLU A 45 -9.73 1.04 -8.64
CA GLU A 45 -10.19 2.37 -8.18
C GLU A 45 -9.04 3.38 -8.10
N LEU A 46 -7.81 2.93 -7.79
CA LEU A 46 -6.61 3.77 -7.79
C LEU A 46 -6.09 4.07 -9.20
N ASP A 47 -6.14 3.10 -10.11
CA ASP A 47 -5.77 3.28 -11.52
C ASP A 47 -6.73 4.25 -12.24
N ASP A 48 -8.02 4.20 -11.92
CA ASP A 48 -9.07 5.10 -12.44
C ASP A 48 -8.86 6.57 -12.03
N LEU A 49 -7.98 6.85 -11.05
CA LEU A 49 -7.58 8.22 -10.71
C LEU A 49 -6.68 8.86 -11.78
N LEU A 50 -6.15 8.07 -12.72
CA LEU A 50 -5.27 8.51 -13.82
C LEU A 50 -4.12 9.38 -13.31
N LEU A 51 -3.56 8.99 -12.16
CA LEU A 51 -2.44 9.69 -11.56
C LEU A 51 -1.20 9.57 -12.47
N PRO A 52 -0.33 10.58 -12.48
CA PRO A 52 0.95 10.49 -13.21
C PRO A 52 1.96 9.56 -12.53
N TYR A 53 1.55 8.85 -11.46
CA TYR A 53 2.37 7.94 -10.67
C TYR A 53 1.72 6.57 -10.65
N THR A 54 2.53 5.53 -10.74
CA THR A 54 2.10 4.16 -10.47
C THR A 54 1.97 3.93 -8.98
N ILE A 55 0.91 3.26 -8.56
CA ILE A 55 0.75 2.79 -7.18
C ILE A 55 0.99 1.29 -7.18
N ASP A 56 1.97 0.83 -6.40
CA ASP A 56 2.17 -0.59 -6.11
C ASP A 56 1.39 -0.93 -4.84
N LEU A 57 0.35 -1.75 -4.96
CA LEU A 57 -0.54 -2.10 -3.86
C LEU A 57 -0.30 -3.54 -3.42
N SER A 58 -0.12 -3.75 -2.13
CA SER A 58 0.06 -5.08 -1.55
C SER A 58 -0.88 -5.35 -0.38
N ASP A 59 -1.18 -6.63 -0.15
CA ASP A 59 -1.84 -7.10 1.07
C ASP A 59 -0.77 -7.47 2.11
N TYR A 60 -0.68 -6.67 3.18
CA TYR A 60 0.33 -6.85 4.22
C TYR A 60 0.32 -8.26 4.82
N GLN A 61 -0.86 -8.87 4.98
CA GLN A 61 -0.97 -10.21 5.59
C GLN A 61 -0.45 -11.32 4.69
N LYS A 62 -0.35 -11.07 3.38
CA LYS A 62 0.11 -12.04 2.37
C LYS A 62 1.58 -11.85 1.97
N ILE A 63 2.27 -10.86 2.51
CA ILE A 63 3.72 -10.70 2.30
C ILE A 63 4.43 -11.84 3.03
N ASP A 64 5.17 -12.66 2.29
CA ASP A 64 5.95 -13.79 2.83
C ASP A 64 7.43 -13.44 3.04
N ASN A 65 7.90 -12.32 2.50
CA ASN A 65 9.27 -11.85 2.66
C ASN A 65 9.46 -11.12 4.01
N PRO A 66 10.17 -11.72 4.98
CA PRO A 66 10.36 -11.12 6.30
C PRO A 66 11.20 -9.83 6.28
N GLU A 67 12.11 -9.68 5.32
CA GLU A 67 12.90 -8.45 5.19
C GLU A 67 12.03 -7.28 4.71
N LEU A 68 11.08 -7.55 3.81
CA LEU A 68 10.12 -6.56 3.35
C LEU A 68 9.17 -6.15 4.48
N ILE A 69 8.66 -7.11 5.24
CA ILE A 69 7.85 -6.86 6.44
C ILE A 69 8.62 -5.95 7.42
N ALA A 70 9.85 -6.32 7.77
CA ALA A 70 10.69 -5.54 8.68
C ALA A 70 10.99 -4.13 8.13
N HIS A 71 11.13 -3.99 6.81
CA HIS A 71 11.29 -2.70 6.17
C HIS A 71 10.04 -1.83 6.33
N ILE A 72 8.86 -2.37 6.00
CA ILE A 72 7.56 -1.70 6.13
C ILE A 72 7.34 -1.29 7.58
N ASP A 73 7.58 -2.18 8.55
CA ASP A 73 7.40 -1.86 9.97
C ASP A 73 8.36 -0.76 10.45
N ARG A 74 9.57 -0.69 9.87
CA ARG A 74 10.58 0.31 10.27
C ARG A 74 10.36 1.68 9.67
N VAL A 75 10.03 1.75 8.38
CA VAL A 75 9.97 3.03 7.63
C VAL A 75 8.55 3.43 7.22
N GLY A 76 7.58 2.53 7.35
CA GLY A 76 6.22 2.73 6.92
C GLY A 76 5.55 3.89 7.65
N GLN A 77 4.79 4.68 6.91
CA GLN A 77 3.99 5.77 7.42
C GLN A 77 2.51 5.44 7.24
N ILE A 78 1.72 5.58 8.30
CA ILE A 78 0.27 5.38 8.22
C ILE A 78 -0.31 6.49 7.34
N PHE A 79 -0.77 6.11 6.14
CA PHE A 79 -1.44 7.01 5.21
C PHE A 79 -2.94 7.09 5.51
N TYR A 80 -3.53 5.95 5.88
CA TYR A 80 -4.93 5.85 6.28
C TYR A 80 -5.05 4.94 7.51
N SER A 81 -5.89 5.35 8.46
CA SER A 81 -6.40 4.50 9.53
C SER A 81 -7.89 4.76 9.68
N LYS A 82 -8.64 3.68 9.82
CA LYS A 82 -10.04 3.74 10.26
C LYS A 82 -10.14 4.21 11.72
#